data_AF-A0A659UQE7-F1
#
_entry.id   AF-A0A659UQE7-F1
#
_cell.length_a   1.000
_cell.length_b   1.000
_cell.length_c   1.000
_cell.angle_alpha   90.00
_cell.angle_beta   90.00
_cell.angle_gamma   90.00
#
_symmetry.space_group_name_H-M   'P 1'
#
loop_
_entity.id
_entity.type
_entity.pdbx_description
1 polymer ?
#
loop_
_entity_poly.entity_id
_entity_poly.type
_entity_poly.pdbx_seq_one_letter_code
_entity_poly.pdbx_strand_id
1 'polypeptide(L)'
;ETGTSLISLNVYDASIRRVTIYWLALASMTALLAALFGLLRGSTGAAIRAIRDNEDAAASVGVRVTGTKRLLFVLAAFGIGIAGALWLATSITFQPKTYFNVQWTAYMIFMVLVGGIGTFEGAILGALVFFLIETWFGGAG
;
A
#
# COMPACT_ATOMS: atom_id res chain seq x y z
N GLU A 1 30.94 -9.55 3.77
CA GLU A 1 31.42 -8.61 2.73
C GLU A 1 30.75 -8.84 1.37
N THR A 2 29.48 -9.28 1.35
CA THR A 2 28.69 -9.41 0.12
C THR A 2 28.11 -8.06 -0.28
N GLY A 3 29.01 -7.09 -0.45
CA GLY A 3 28.73 -5.82 -1.08
C GLY A 3 28.73 -6.01 -2.59
N THR A 4 27.65 -6.55 -3.15
CA THR A 4 27.31 -6.21 -4.52
C THR A 4 26.96 -4.73 -4.48
N SER A 5 27.97 -3.89 -4.73
CA SER A 5 27.82 -2.45 -4.67
C SER A 5 26.73 -2.02 -5.64
N LEU A 6 26.00 -0.96 -5.29
CA LEU A 6 24.98 -0.32 -6.13
C LEU A 6 25.47 0.04 -7.56
N ILE A 7 26.78 -0.06 -7.80
CA ILE A 7 27.44 0.14 -9.09
C ILE A 7 27.24 -1.05 -10.05
N SER A 8 27.08 -2.29 -9.57
CA SER A 8 26.84 -3.44 -10.48
C SER A 8 25.42 -3.46 -11.08
N LEU A 9 24.48 -2.74 -10.46
CA LEU A 9 23.13 -2.51 -11.00
C LEU A 9 23.11 -1.48 -12.15
N ASN A 10 24.22 -0.79 -12.39
CA ASN A 10 24.41 0.10 -13.54
C ASN A 10 24.89 -0.65 -14.80
N VAL A 11 25.14 -1.95 -14.69
CA VAL A 11 25.50 -2.82 -15.83
C VAL A 11 24.26 -3.28 -16.59
N TYR A 12 23.08 -3.21 -15.96
CA TYR A 12 21.80 -3.51 -16.61
C TYR A 12 21.22 -2.25 -17.26
N ASP A 13 20.85 -2.38 -18.54
CA ASP A 13 20.17 -1.35 -19.30
C ASP A 13 18.94 -0.81 -18.53
N ALA A 14 18.70 0.49 -18.61
CA ALA A 14 17.63 1.18 -17.89
C ALA A 14 16.24 0.65 -18.27
N SER A 15 16.14 -0.03 -19.41
CA SER A 15 14.96 -0.77 -19.87
C SER A 15 14.70 -2.01 -19.00
N ILE A 16 15.69 -2.88 -18.82
CA ILE A 16 15.59 -4.13 -18.04
C ILE A 16 15.26 -3.83 -16.59
N ARG A 17 15.92 -2.83 -15.98
CA ARG A 17 15.64 -2.43 -14.60
C ARG A 17 14.18 -1.98 -14.42
N ARG A 18 13.64 -1.19 -15.35
CA ARG A 18 12.24 -0.76 -15.31
C ARG A 18 11.26 -1.92 -15.43
N VAL A 19 11.51 -2.84 -16.35
CA VAL A 19 10.64 -4.03 -16.55
C VAL A 19 10.66 -4.91 -15.31
N THR A 20 11.83 -5.18 -14.72
CA THR A 20 11.95 -5.99 -13.50
C THR A 20 11.22 -5.35 -12.31
N ILE A 21 11.40 -4.04 -12.09
CA ILE A 21 10.72 -3.34 -11.00
C ILE A 21 9.21 -3.32 -11.22
N TYR A 22 8.75 -3.13 -12.47
CA TYR A 22 7.33 -3.20 -12.80
C TYR A 22 6.73 -4.56 -12.44
N TRP A 23 7.37 -5.67 -12.86
CA TRP A 23 6.88 -7.01 -12.53
C TRP A 23 6.92 -7.30 -11.03
N LEU A 24 7.94 -6.83 -10.32
CA LEU A 24 8.03 -6.98 -8.86
C LEU A 24 6.95 -6.17 -8.14
N ALA A 25 6.68 -4.95 -8.60
CA ALA A 25 5.60 -4.11 -8.09
C ALA A 25 4.23 -4.74 -8.34
N LEU A 26 3.99 -5.24 -9.56
CA LEU A 26 2.74 -5.89 -9.91
C LEU A 26 2.52 -7.17 -9.09
N ALA A 27 3.56 -8.01 -8.95
CA ALA A 27 3.49 -9.24 -8.18
C ALA A 27 3.23 -8.97 -6.70
N SER A 28 3.95 -8.02 -6.10
CA SER A 28 3.76 -7.66 -4.68
C SER A 28 2.40 -7.01 -4.42
N MET A 29 1.94 -6.11 -5.28
CA MET A 29 0.60 -5.53 -5.20
C MET A 29 -0.48 -6.60 -5.25
N THR A 30 -0.40 -7.51 -6.23
CA THR A 30 -1.39 -8.60 -6.39
C THR A 30 -1.37 -9.54 -5.19
N ALA A 31 -0.18 -9.90 -4.67
CA ALA A 31 -0.04 -10.74 -3.49
C ALA A 31 -0.63 -10.08 -2.22
N LEU A 32 -0.37 -8.79 -2.01
CA LEU A 32 -0.91 -8.04 -0.88
C LEU A 32 -2.44 -7.91 -0.97
N LEU A 33 -2.99 -7.63 -2.15
CA LEU A 33 -4.44 -7.58 -2.37
C LEU A 33 -5.09 -8.95 -2.13
N ALA A 34 -4.50 -10.03 -2.62
CA ALA A 34 -5.00 -11.39 -2.38
C ALA A 34 -4.96 -11.76 -0.89
N ALA A 35 -3.88 -11.41 -0.19
CA ALA A 35 -3.74 -11.64 1.26
C ALA A 35 -4.79 -10.84 2.05
N LEU A 36 -4.99 -9.57 1.72
CA LEU A 36 -6.03 -8.73 2.33
C LEU A 36 -7.43 -9.26 2.05
N PHE A 37 -7.70 -9.70 0.82
CA PHE A 37 -8.99 -10.28 0.46
C PHE A 37 -9.29 -11.54 1.28
N GLY A 38 -8.32 -12.45 1.41
CA GLY A 38 -8.44 -13.64 2.26
C GLY A 38 -8.67 -13.28 3.73
N LEU A 39 -7.94 -12.29 4.25
CA LEU A 39 -8.06 -11.84 5.64
C LEU A 39 -9.44 -11.21 5.93
N LEU A 40 -9.94 -10.38 5.01
CA LEU A 40 -11.22 -9.68 5.14
C LEU A 40 -12.43 -10.59 4.98
N ARG A 41 -12.28 -11.73 4.30
CA ARG A 41 -13.34 -12.73 4.15
C ARG A 41 -13.38 -13.73 5.31
N GLY A 42 -12.28 -13.84 6.07
CA GLY A 42 -12.18 -14.68 7.27
C GLY A 42 -12.74 -14.06 8.54
N SER A 43 -12.53 -14.74 9.67
CA SER A 43 -12.94 -14.29 11.00
C SER A 43 -12.30 -12.96 11.41
N THR A 44 -11.09 -12.67 10.95
CA THR A 44 -10.40 -11.40 11.20
C THR A 44 -11.16 -10.22 10.58
N GLY A 45 -11.69 -10.36 9.36
CA GLY A 45 -12.50 -9.32 8.73
C GLY A 45 -13.79 -9.00 9.50
N ALA A 46 -14.47 -10.02 10.02
CA ALA A 46 -15.64 -9.84 10.87
C ALA A 46 -15.28 -9.13 12.18
N ALA A 47 -14.17 -9.53 12.81
CA ALA A 47 -13.65 -8.88 14.02
C ALA A 47 -13.31 -7.39 13.78
N ILE A 48 -12.73 -7.05 12.62
CA ILE A 48 -12.39 -5.67 12.26
C ILE A 48 -13.66 -4.81 12.10
N ARG A 49 -14.71 -5.36 11.47
CA ARG A 49 -16.00 -4.65 11.33
C ARG A 49 -16.65 -4.41 12.69
N ALA A 50 -16.65 -5.42 13.57
CA ALA A 50 -17.17 -5.26 14.93
C ALA A 50 -16.41 -4.18 15.73
N ILE A 51 -15.07 -4.15 15.63
CA ILE A 51 -14.24 -3.13 16.27
C ILE A 51 -14.52 -1.73 15.70
N ARG A 52 -14.80 -1.62 14.40
CA ARG A 52 -15.15 -0.35 13.73
C ARG A 52 -16.48 0.21 14.24
N ASP A 53 -17.46 -0.65 14.52
CA ASP A 53 -18.79 -0.23 14.96
C ASP A 53 -18.78 0.17 16.44
N ASN A 54 -18.30 -0.71 17.32
CA ASN A 54 -18.13 -0.41 18.74
C ASN A 54 -17.08 -1.33 19.38
N GLU A 55 -15.98 -0.72 19.83
CA GLU A 55 -14.84 -1.43 20.43
C GLU A 55 -15.19 -2.15 21.73
N ASP A 56 -15.97 -1.51 22.61
CA ASP A 56 -16.39 -2.08 23.90
C ASP A 56 -17.35 -3.25 23.71
N ALA A 57 -18.27 -3.14 22.74
CA ALA A 57 -19.18 -4.23 22.38
C ALA A 57 -18.45 -5.39 21.70
N ALA A 58 -17.44 -5.12 20.86
CA ALA A 58 -16.63 -6.18 20.27
C ALA A 58 -15.86 -6.97 21.35
N ALA A 59 -15.31 -6.26 22.34
CA ALA A 59 -14.59 -6.88 23.45
C ALA A 59 -15.52 -7.77 24.30
N SER A 60 -16.77 -7.37 24.54
CA SER A 60 -17.74 -8.15 25.32
C SER A 60 -18.19 -9.43 24.63
N VAL A 61 -18.18 -9.48 23.29
CA VAL A 61 -18.49 -10.67 22.49
C VAL A 61 -17.27 -11.60 22.32
N GLY A 62 -16.14 -11.29 22.98
CA GLY A 62 -14.93 -12.12 22.99
C GLY A 62 -13.95 -11.83 21.85
N VAL A 63 -14.11 -10.72 21.12
CA VAL A 63 -13.13 -10.30 20.12
C VAL A 63 -11.88 -9.75 20.82
N ARG A 64 -10.70 -10.29 20.46
CA ARG A 64 -9.41 -9.80 20.95
C ARG A 64 -9.01 -8.50 20.26
N VAL A 65 -9.63 -7.39 20.64
CA VAL A 65 -9.46 -6.06 20.03
C VAL A 65 -7.98 -5.67 19.84
N THR A 66 -7.19 -5.69 20.91
CA THR A 66 -5.76 -5.32 20.88
C THR A 66 -4.94 -6.21 19.95
N GLY A 67 -5.22 -7.51 19.92
CA GLY A 67 -4.54 -8.47 19.05
C GLY A 67 -4.85 -8.20 17.56
N THR A 68 -6.13 -7.97 17.24
CA THR A 68 -6.58 -7.66 15.88
C THR A 68 -6.01 -6.33 15.39
N LYS A 69 -6.00 -5.28 16.23
CA LYS A 69 -5.39 -3.98 15.89
C LYS A 69 -3.89 -4.08 15.63
N ARG A 70 -3.15 -4.83 16.46
CA ARG A 70 -1.70 -5.06 16.26
C ARG A 70 -1.42 -5.78 14.95
N LEU A 71 -2.18 -6.83 14.64
CA LEU A 71 -2.02 -7.57 13.39
C LEU A 71 -2.29 -6.68 12.17
N LEU A 72 -3.36 -5.87 12.21
CA LEU A 72 -3.64 -4.88 11.18
C LEU A 72 -2.50 -3.87 11.00
N PHE A 73 -1.96 -3.36 12.11
CA PHE A 73 -0.85 -2.40 12.07
C PHE A 73 0.40 -3.00 11.43
N VAL A 74 0.76 -4.23 11.78
CA VAL A 74 1.91 -4.93 11.19
C VAL A 74 1.70 -5.17 9.71
N LEU A 75 0.51 -5.59 9.28
CA LEU A 75 0.19 -5.80 7.87
C LEU A 75 0.23 -4.50 7.06
N ALA A 76 -0.29 -3.41 7.61
CA ALA A 76 -0.23 -2.10 6.99
C ALA A 76 1.22 -1.61 6.84
N ALA A 77 2.03 -1.74 7.90
CA ALA A 77 3.44 -1.38 7.88
C ALA A 77 4.24 -2.22 6.87
N PHE A 78 3.94 -3.51 6.77
CA PHE A 78 4.56 -4.40 5.79
C PHE A 78 4.23 -3.99 4.34
N GLY A 79 2.96 -3.71 4.05
CA GLY A 79 2.53 -3.26 2.72
C GLY A 79 3.17 -1.93 2.30
N ILE A 80 3.18 -0.94 3.22
CA ILE A 80 3.82 0.36 2.99
C ILE A 80 5.33 0.22 2.82
N GLY A 81 5.97 -0.66 3.60
CA GLY A 81 7.40 -0.94 3.48
C GLY A 81 7.79 -1.47 2.10
N ILE A 82 7.00 -2.41 1.55
CA ILE A 82 7.22 -2.93 0.19
C ILE A 82 7.02 -1.83 -0.85
N ALA A 83 5.92 -1.07 -0.75
CA ALA A 83 5.61 0.02 -1.68
C ALA A 83 6.73 1.08 -1.70
N GLY A 84 7.22 1.49 -0.53
CA GLY A 84 8.33 2.43 -0.40
C GLY A 84 9.64 1.88 -0.96
N ALA A 85 9.98 0.62 -0.68
CA ALA A 85 11.19 -0.01 -1.21
C ALA A 85 11.20 -0.05 -2.75
N LEU A 86 10.05 -0.39 -3.36
CA LEU A 86 9.90 -0.41 -4.82
C LEU A 86 9.98 0.98 -5.44
N TRP A 87 9.36 1.98 -4.81
CA TRP A 87 9.42 3.37 -5.27
C TRP A 87 10.84 3.95 -5.22
N LEU A 88 11.58 3.61 -4.17
CA LEU A 88 12.98 4.01 -4.05
C LEU A 88 13.87 3.28 -5.06
N ALA A 89 13.55 2.03 -5.41
CA ALA A 89 14.27 1.27 -6.42
C ALA A 89 14.17 1.87 -7.83
N THR A 90 13.10 2.62 -8.15
CA THR A 90 12.98 3.35 -9.43
C THR A 90 13.72 4.67 -9.45
N SER A 91 14.00 5.24 -8.27
CA SER A 91 14.51 6.61 -8.13
C SER A 91 16.05 6.63 -8.12
N ILE A 92 16.66 7.33 -9.07
CA ILE A 92 18.13 7.48 -9.16
C ILE A 92 18.62 8.59 -8.21
N THR A 93 17.74 9.52 -7.82
CA THR A 93 18.07 10.65 -6.96
C THR A 93 17.13 10.69 -5.75
N PHE A 94 17.72 10.62 -4.56
CA PHE A 94 17.01 10.67 -3.29
C PHE A 94 16.93 12.11 -2.78
N GLN A 95 15.73 12.70 -2.77
CA GLN A 95 15.43 13.99 -2.18
C GLN A 95 14.49 13.78 -0.98
N PRO A 96 15.01 13.67 0.25
CA PRO A 96 14.20 13.31 1.44
C PRO A 96 13.01 14.25 1.67
N LYS A 97 13.16 15.54 1.34
CA LYS A 97 12.10 16.55 1.53
C LYS A 97 10.85 16.28 0.70
N THR A 98 10.99 15.71 -0.49
CA THR A 98 9.87 15.46 -1.41
C THR A 98 9.21 14.12 -1.09
N TYR A 99 10.01 13.11 -0.72
CA TYR A 99 9.50 11.75 -0.50
C TYR A 99 8.78 11.56 0.85
N PHE A 100 9.12 12.33 1.89
CA PHE A 100 8.47 12.27 3.20
C PHE A 100 7.44 13.39 3.42
N ASN A 101 6.86 13.92 2.33
CA ASN A 101 5.87 14.99 2.42
C ASN A 101 4.51 14.45 2.90
N VAL A 102 3.85 15.19 3.79
CA VAL A 102 2.48 14.93 4.28
C VAL A 102 1.47 14.82 3.13
N GLN A 103 1.74 15.44 1.99
CA GLN A 103 0.89 15.36 0.81
C GLN A 103 0.65 13.91 0.36
N TRP A 104 1.63 13.01 0.50
CA TRP A 104 1.46 11.60 0.16
C TRP A 104 0.39 10.91 1.03
N THR A 105 0.37 11.20 2.33
CA THR A 105 -0.64 10.63 3.22
C THR A 105 -2.01 11.23 2.95
N ALA A 106 -2.08 12.52 2.61
CA ALA A 106 -3.32 13.17 2.18
C ALA A 106 -3.89 12.51 0.92
N TYR A 107 -3.07 12.25 -0.11
CA TYR A 107 -3.51 11.54 -1.32
C TYR A 107 -4.00 10.14 -1.02
N MET A 108 -3.29 9.37 -0.20
CA MET A 108 -3.74 8.02 0.18
C MET A 108 -5.11 8.04 0.87
N ILE A 109 -5.34 8.98 1.79
CA ILE A 109 -6.65 9.14 2.46
C ILE A 109 -7.72 9.56 1.44
N PHE A 110 -7.39 10.48 0.53
CA PHE A 110 -8.30 10.92 -0.54
C PHE A 110 -8.71 9.78 -1.47
N MET A 111 -7.77 8.94 -1.91
CA MET A 111 -8.07 7.77 -2.74
C MET A 111 -9.09 6.85 -2.06
N VAL A 112 -8.89 6.54 -0.77
CA VAL A 112 -9.83 5.70 -0.01
C VAL A 112 -11.18 6.38 0.18
N LEU A 113 -11.19 7.69 0.41
CA LEU A 113 -12.41 8.47 0.62
C LEU A 113 -13.26 8.56 -0.66
N VAL A 114 -12.63 8.85 -1.80
CA VAL A 114 -13.29 8.88 -3.12
C VAL A 114 -13.83 7.51 -3.50
N GLY A 115 -13.05 6.47 -3.22
CA GLY A 115 -13.43 5.08 -3.48
C GLY A 115 -14.60 4.56 -2.64
N GLY A 116 -14.79 5.12 -1.45
CA GLY A 116 -15.87 4.73 -0.52
C GLY A 116 -15.34 4.12 0.78
N ILE A 117 -15.67 4.77 1.90
CA ILE A 117 -15.13 4.46 3.23
C ILE A 117 -15.61 3.08 3.72
N GLY A 118 -14.67 2.16 3.86
CA GLY A 118 -14.90 0.89 4.53
C GLY A 118 -15.32 -0.27 3.62
N THR A 119 -15.15 -0.11 2.31
CA THR A 119 -15.20 -1.23 1.36
C THR A 119 -13.79 -1.49 0.82
N PHE A 120 -13.47 -2.78 0.64
CA PHE A 120 -12.17 -3.18 0.07
C PHE A 120 -12.06 -2.77 -1.41
N GLU A 121 -13.14 -2.96 -2.16
CA GLU A 121 -13.23 -2.61 -3.58
C GLU A 121 -13.15 -1.09 -3.80
N GLY A 122 -13.74 -0.32 -2.88
CA GLY A 122 -13.68 1.13 -2.92
C GLY A 122 -12.25 1.67 -2.93
N ALA A 123 -11.38 1.18 -2.04
CA ALA A 123 -9.99 1.63 -2.01
C ALA A 123 -9.23 1.39 -3.33
N ILE A 124 -9.50 0.28 -4.02
CA ILE A 124 -8.90 -0.05 -5.31
C ILE A 124 -9.44 0.90 -6.39
N LEU A 125 -10.75 1.05 -6.47
CA LEU A 125 -11.40 1.93 -7.45
C LEU A 125 -10.98 3.39 -7.26
N GLY A 126 -10.91 3.86 -6.02
CA GLY A 126 -10.49 5.21 -5.69
C GLY A 126 -9.03 5.50 -6.08
N ALA A 127 -8.13 4.53 -5.87
CA ALA A 127 -6.76 4.64 -6.37
C ALA A 127 -6.70 4.70 -7.90
N LEU A 128 -7.43 3.84 -8.60
CA LEU A 128 -7.49 3.84 -10.07
C LEU A 128 -8.04 5.17 -10.62
N VAL A 129 -9.13 5.66 -10.04
CA VAL A 129 -9.75 6.94 -10.44
C VAL A 129 -8.79 8.10 -10.19
N PHE A 130 -8.16 8.14 -9.01
CA PHE A 130 -7.20 9.20 -8.69
C PHE A 130 -6.03 9.23 -9.68
N PHE A 131 -5.39 8.07 -9.94
CA PHE A 131 -4.29 7.99 -10.89
C PHE A 131 -4.73 8.29 -12.33
N LEU A 132 -5.95 7.92 -12.72
CA LEU A 132 -6.47 8.26 -14.03
C LEU A 132 -6.67 9.78 -14.14
N ILE A 133 -7.26 10.42 -13.14
CA ILE A 133 -7.38 11.88 -13.09
C ILE A 133 -5.99 12.53 -13.13
N GLU A 134 -5.06 12.10 -12.29
CA GLU A 134 -3.69 12.64 -12.24
C GLU A 134 -2.96 12.51 -13.57
N THR A 135 -3.10 11.37 -14.26
CA THR A 135 -2.44 11.16 -15.58
C THR A 135 -3.07 12.00 -16.68
N TRP A 136 -4.40 12.16 -16.69
CA TRP A 136 -5.09 13.01 -17.65
C TRP A 136 -4.82 14.50 -17.43
N PHE A 137 -4.87 14.96 -16.19
CA PHE A 137 -4.59 16.36 -15.86
C PHE A 137 -3.09 16.68 -15.95
N GLY A 138 -2.22 15.73 -15.59
CA GLY A 138 -0.78 15.86 -15.74
C GLY A 138 -0.29 15.78 -17.18
N GLY A 139 -1.04 15.11 -18.08
CA GLY A 139 -0.77 15.11 -19.51
C GLY A 139 -1.29 16.35 -20.26
N ALA A 140 -2.16 17.14 -19.62
CA ALA A 140 -2.70 18.40 -20.15
C ALA A 140 -1.93 19.65 -19.68
N GLY A 141 -0.83 19.48 -18.93
CA GLY A 141 0.02 20.53 -18.38
C GLY A 141 1.45 20.48 -18.88
#